data_AF-A0A848ZFU4-F1
#
_entry.id   AF-A0A848ZFU4-F1
#
_cell.length_a   1.000
_cell.length_b   1.000
_cell.length_c   1.000
_cell.angle_alpha   90.00
_cell.angle_beta   90.00
_cell.angle_gamma   90.00
#
_symmetry.space_group_name_H-M   'P 1'
#
loop_
_entity.id
_entity.type
_entity.pdbx_description
1 polymer ?
#
loop_
_entity_poly.entity_id
_entity_poly.type
_entity_poly.pdbx_seq_one_letter_code
_entity_poly.pdbx_strand_id
1 'polypeptide(L)'
;MSDEFVEKRSEPREIVDKFYSVEFALKGIDFVYQFKIWNMSAKGMCVLIKEDSDVLKHLKAGDIVDMKYYSSDSLAPTEHLQTEIRHITKDDEGRFKGHCLVGLSILGNEESNPP
;
A
#
# COMPACT_ATOMS: atom_id res chain seq x y z
N MET A 1 -27.43 -17.86 -25.43
CA MET A 1 -26.53 -18.24 -24.32
C MET A 1 -25.14 -17.74 -24.67
N SER A 2 -24.72 -16.66 -24.02
CA SER A 2 -23.34 -16.19 -23.90
C SER A 2 -23.41 -14.91 -23.08
N ASP A 3 -23.26 -15.04 -21.76
CA ASP A 3 -23.20 -13.92 -20.82
C ASP A 3 -21.92 -13.12 -21.10
N GLU A 4 -22.09 -11.92 -21.66
CA GLU A 4 -21.06 -10.89 -21.70
C GLU A 4 -20.84 -10.36 -20.28
N PHE A 5 -19.78 -10.82 -19.62
CA PHE A 5 -19.25 -10.09 -18.47
C PHE A 5 -18.59 -8.80 -18.98
N VAL A 6 -19.40 -7.74 -19.10
CA VAL A 6 -18.95 -6.38 -19.35
C VAL A 6 -18.00 -5.98 -18.23
N GLU A 7 -16.70 -5.99 -18.52
CA GLU A 7 -15.65 -5.44 -17.66
C GLU A 7 -15.82 -3.90 -17.61
N LYS A 8 -16.70 -3.45 -16.72
CA LYS A 8 -16.90 -2.03 -16.40
C LYS A 8 -15.70 -1.49 -15.62
N ARG A 9 -14.57 -1.25 -16.29
CA ARG A 9 -13.42 -0.57 -15.67
C ARG A 9 -12.99 0.58 -16.56
N SER A 10 -13.39 1.79 -16.16
CA SER A 10 -13.28 3.03 -16.95
C SER A 10 -12.13 3.94 -16.53
N GLU A 11 -11.06 3.46 -15.86
CA GLU A 11 -9.96 4.33 -15.41
C GLU A 11 -8.56 3.75 -15.68
N PRO A 12 -7.55 4.59 -15.98
CA PRO A 12 -6.24 4.16 -16.48
C PRO A 12 -5.41 3.42 -15.42
N ARG A 13 -4.73 2.35 -15.84
CA ARG A 13 -3.96 1.42 -14.99
C ARG A 13 -2.54 1.91 -14.63
N GLU A 14 -2.17 3.16 -14.88
CA GLU A 14 -0.75 3.57 -14.91
C GLU A 14 -0.02 3.56 -13.55
N ILE A 15 -0.71 3.78 -12.43
CA ILE A 15 -0.06 3.76 -11.10
C ILE A 15 0.03 2.33 -10.54
N VAL A 16 -0.87 1.44 -10.96
CA VAL A 16 -1.17 0.14 -10.33
C VAL A 16 -0.03 -0.88 -10.43
N ASP A 17 0.80 -0.78 -11.47
CA ASP A 17 1.93 -1.69 -11.71
C ASP A 17 3.30 -1.08 -11.38
N LYS A 18 3.35 0.17 -10.88
CA LYS A 18 4.63 0.86 -10.69
C LYS A 18 5.45 0.27 -9.53
N PHE A 19 4.78 -0.07 -8.42
CA PHE A 19 5.44 -0.53 -7.20
C PHE A 19 5.03 -1.95 -6.82
N TYR A 20 6.02 -2.75 -6.42
CA TYR A 20 5.89 -4.15 -6.02
C TYR A 20 5.86 -4.31 -4.49
N SER A 21 6.67 -3.53 -3.77
CA SER A 21 6.77 -3.63 -2.31
C SER A 21 7.11 -2.28 -1.69
N VAL A 22 6.76 -2.14 -0.41
CA VAL A 22 7.11 -1.00 0.43
C VAL A 22 7.99 -1.43 1.58
N GLU A 23 8.88 -0.54 2.00
CA GLU A 23 9.74 -0.68 3.16
C GLU A 23 9.64 0.58 4.03
N PHE A 24 9.54 0.39 5.35
CA PHE A 24 9.54 1.51 6.29
C PHE A 24 10.03 1.08 7.67
N ALA A 25 10.52 2.06 8.42
CA ALA A 25 10.81 1.93 9.84
C ALA A 25 9.82 2.79 10.63
N LEU A 26 9.42 2.31 11.80
CA LEU A 26 8.59 3.08 12.71
C LEU A 26 9.46 3.70 13.79
N LYS A 27 9.15 4.93 14.17
CA LYS A 27 9.92 5.66 15.17
C LYS A 27 9.89 4.91 16.51
N GLY A 28 11.07 4.58 17.03
CA GLY A 28 11.20 3.83 18.29
C GLY A 28 11.20 2.31 18.12
N ILE A 29 11.28 1.81 16.88
CA ILE A 29 11.51 0.39 16.58
C ILE A 29 12.79 0.27 15.76
N ASP A 30 13.72 -0.57 16.20
CA ASP A 30 15.00 -0.81 15.52
C ASP A 30 14.89 -1.76 14.31
N PHE A 31 13.66 -2.05 13.87
CA PHE A 31 13.37 -2.96 12.78
C PHE A 31 12.82 -2.21 11.57
N VAL A 32 13.35 -2.57 10.40
CA VAL A 32 12.81 -2.19 9.11
C VAL A 32 11.83 -3.26 8.66
N TYR A 33 10.63 -2.86 8.29
CA TYR A 33 9.59 -3.76 7.80
C TYR A 33 9.44 -3.61 6.30
N GLN A 34 9.34 -4.74 5.59
CA GLN A 34 9.07 -4.76 4.17
C GLN A 34 7.85 -5.62 3.87
N PHE A 35 6.91 -5.08 3.08
CA PHE A 35 5.68 -5.76 2.71
C PHE A 35 5.46 -5.71 1.20
N LYS A 36 4.98 -6.82 0.64
CA LYS A 36 4.49 -6.85 -0.73
C LYS A 36 3.17 -6.10 -0.82
N ILE A 37 3.01 -5.35 -1.89
CA ILE A 37 1.76 -4.67 -2.20
C ILE A 37 0.79 -5.72 -2.73
N TRP A 38 -0.36 -5.83 -2.09
CA TRP A 38 -1.36 -6.84 -2.43
C TRP A 38 -2.24 -6.38 -3.59
N ASN A 39 -2.71 -5.14 -3.54
CA ASN A 39 -3.54 -4.56 -4.59
C ASN A 39 -3.38 -3.04 -4.61
N MET A 40 -3.25 -2.48 -5.81
CA MET A 40 -3.43 -1.06 -6.07
C MET A 40 -4.71 -0.88 -6.87
N SER A 41 -5.64 -0.10 -6.34
CA SER A 41 -6.87 0.25 -7.04
C SER A 41 -7.06 1.76 -7.06
N ALA A 42 -8.03 2.23 -7.83
CA ALA A 42 -8.49 3.63 -7.78
C ALA A 42 -8.90 4.07 -6.35
N LYS A 43 -9.22 3.12 -5.46
CA LYS A 43 -9.57 3.39 -4.05
C LYS A 43 -8.36 3.45 -3.11
N GLY A 44 -7.16 3.19 -3.61
CA GLY A 44 -5.92 3.19 -2.83
C GLY A 44 -5.11 1.89 -2.94
N MET A 45 -3.95 1.90 -2.30
CA MET A 45 -2.99 0.80 -2.23
C MET A 45 -3.18 0.02 -0.93
N CYS A 46 -2.90 -1.28 -0.91
CA CYS A 46 -2.94 -2.06 0.32
C CYS A 46 -1.82 -3.08 0.45
N VAL A 47 -1.43 -3.34 1.70
CA VAL A 47 -0.49 -4.40 2.08
C VAL A 47 -1.17 -5.37 3.04
N LEU A 48 -0.75 -6.62 3.01
CA LEU A 48 -1.20 -7.65 3.94
C LEU A 48 -0.13 -7.87 5.02
N ILE A 49 -0.54 -7.73 6.28
CA ILE A 49 0.33 -7.89 7.45
C ILE A 49 -0.28 -8.96 8.35
N LYS A 50 0.51 -9.89 8.89
CA LYS A 50 -0.01 -10.86 9.85
C LYS A 50 -0.55 -10.17 11.09
N GLU A 51 -1.66 -10.65 11.63
CA GLU A 51 -2.34 -10.04 12.77
C GLU A 51 -1.51 -10.03 14.07
N ASP A 52 -0.58 -10.98 14.19
CA ASP A 52 0.34 -11.14 15.31
C ASP A 52 1.64 -10.34 15.14
N SER A 53 1.80 -9.63 14.03
CA SER A 53 3.00 -8.82 13.76
C SER A 53 3.07 -7.62 14.69
N ASP A 54 4.24 -7.42 15.30
CA ASP A 54 4.48 -6.29 16.20
C ASP A 54 4.26 -4.93 15.53
N VAL A 55 4.51 -4.82 14.23
CA VAL A 55 4.29 -3.57 13.48
C VAL A 55 2.85 -3.03 13.64
N LEU A 56 1.86 -3.92 13.73
CA LEU A 56 0.45 -3.53 13.88
C LEU A 56 0.14 -2.94 15.26
N LYS A 57 0.97 -3.19 16.27
CA LYS A 57 0.84 -2.56 17.59
C LYS A 57 1.23 -1.08 17.56
N HIS A 58 2.00 -0.69 16.54
CA HIS A 58 2.58 0.64 16.41
C HIS A 58 1.97 1.45 15.26
N LEU A 59 1.28 0.81 14.31
CA LEU A 59 0.54 1.47 13.24
C LEU A 59 -0.87 1.86 13.68
N LYS A 60 -1.30 3.06 13.31
CA LYS A 60 -2.66 3.55 13.47
C LYS A 60 -3.16 4.21 12.19
N ALA A 61 -4.48 4.17 11.98
CA ALA A 61 -5.09 4.96 10.91
C ALA A 61 -4.87 6.46 11.16
N GLY A 62 -4.46 7.18 10.12
CA GLY A 62 -4.04 8.58 10.15
C GLY A 62 -2.54 8.79 10.33
N ASP A 63 -1.75 7.74 10.63
CA ASP A 63 -0.31 7.88 10.72
C ASP A 63 0.28 8.20 9.34
N ILE A 64 1.22 9.15 9.30
CA ILE A 64 2.02 9.45 8.11
C ILE A 64 3.40 8.86 8.33
N VAL A 65 3.78 7.96 7.42
CA VAL A 65 5.04 7.23 7.49
C VAL A 65 5.83 7.49 6.20
N ASP A 66 7.11 7.79 6.34
CA ASP A 66 8.03 7.81 5.21
C ASP A 66 8.27 6.37 4.77
N MET A 67 7.83 6.04 3.55
CA MET A 67 7.97 4.70 3.00
C MET A 67 8.82 4.74 1.75
N LYS A 68 9.68 3.74 1.63
CA LYS A 68 10.47 3.47 0.44
C LYS A 68 9.75 2.46 -0.43
N TYR A 69 9.48 2.86 -1.67
CA TYR A 69 8.76 2.09 -2.67
C TYR A 69 9.74 1.47 -3.64
N TYR A 70 9.57 0.18 -3.88
CA TYR A 70 10.36 -0.61 -4.83
C TYR A 70 9.50 -0.96 -6.02
N SER A 71 10.01 -0.71 -7.23
CA SER A 71 9.39 -1.20 -8.46
C SER A 71 9.56 -2.71 -8.63
N SER A 72 8.76 -3.30 -9.50
CA SER A 72 8.99 -4.66 -10.02
C SER A 72 10.23 -4.74 -10.92
N ASP A 73 10.68 -3.63 -11.50
CA ASP A 73 11.97 -3.56 -12.20
C ASP A 73 13.10 -3.27 -11.20
N SER A 74 14.01 -4.23 -11.05
CA SER A 74 15.17 -4.12 -10.15
C SER A 74 16.17 -3.02 -10.54
N LEU A 75 16.12 -2.54 -11.79
CA LEU A 75 16.97 -1.45 -12.26
C LEU A 75 16.35 -0.08 -12.01
N ALA A 76 15.05 -0.03 -11.70
CA ALA A 76 14.38 1.22 -11.40
C ALA A 76 14.79 1.73 -10.00
N PRO A 77 14.98 3.05 -9.84
CA PRO A 77 15.30 3.64 -8.55
C PRO A 77 14.13 3.45 -7.58
N THR A 78 14.47 3.36 -6.30
CA THR A 78 13.48 3.34 -5.22
C THR A 78 13.00 4.74 -4.92
N GLU A 79 11.71 4.90 -4.64
CA GLU A 79 11.10 6.20 -4.35
C GLU A 79 10.78 6.34 -2.87
N HIS A 80 11.12 7.48 -2.26
CA HIS A 80 10.73 7.82 -0.90
C HIS A 80 9.50 8.71 -0.93
N LEU A 81 8.39 8.21 -0.38
CA LEU A 81 7.10 8.87 -0.45
C LEU A 81 6.43 8.89 0.93
N GLN A 82 5.97 10.07 1.33
CA GLN A 82 5.13 10.22 2.52
C GLN A 82 3.80 9.49 2.27
N THR A 83 3.46 8.58 3.17
CA THR A 83 2.31 7.70 3.00
C THR A 83 1.44 7.70 4.24
N GLU A 84 0.15 7.99 4.07
CA GLU A 84 -0.85 7.90 5.13
C GLU A 84 -1.38 6.47 5.25
N ILE A 85 -1.45 5.96 6.48
CA ILE A 85 -2.20 4.75 6.82
C ILE A 85 -3.69 5.09 6.86
N ARG A 86 -4.45 4.69 5.84
CA ARG A 86 -5.87 5.05 5.69
C ARG A 86 -6.79 4.25 6.61
N HIS A 87 -6.56 2.94 6.69
CA HIS A 87 -7.36 2.02 7.50
C HIS A 87 -6.58 0.74 7.75
N ILE A 88 -6.90 0.06 8.85
CA ILE A 88 -6.40 -1.26 9.18
C ILE A 88 -7.63 -2.14 9.41
N THR A 89 -7.86 -3.10 8.52
CA THR A 89 -9.04 -3.96 8.54
C THR A 89 -8.61 -5.39 8.83
N LYS A 90 -9.22 -6.00 9.85
CA LYS A 90 -9.10 -7.43 10.14
C LYS A 90 -10.18 -8.18 9.37
N ASP A 91 -9.80 -9.28 8.74
CA ASP A 91 -10.72 -10.18 8.06
C ASP A 91 -10.66 -11.55 8.75
N ASP A 92 -11.48 -11.73 9.79
CA ASP A 92 -11.43 -12.93 10.66
C ASP A 92 -12.13 -14.15 10.02
N GLU A 93 -12.99 -13.91 9.02
CA GLU A 93 -13.84 -14.94 8.40
C GLU A 93 -13.66 -15.07 6.88
N GLY A 94 -12.99 -14.13 6.23
CA GLY A 94 -12.78 -14.11 4.79
C GLY A 94 -11.44 -14.67 4.33
N ARG A 95 -11.06 -14.30 3.11
CA ARG A 95 -9.88 -14.82 2.40
C ARG A 95 -8.56 -14.48 3.10
N PHE A 96 -8.55 -13.45 3.94
CA PHE A 96 -7.34 -12.95 4.59
C PHE A 96 -7.24 -13.33 6.06
N LYS A 97 -7.89 -14.43 6.48
CA LYS A 97 -7.80 -14.93 7.86
C LYS A 97 -6.35 -14.98 8.39
N GLY A 98 -6.15 -14.46 9.59
CA GLY A 98 -4.83 -14.32 10.22
C GLY A 98 -4.00 -13.13 9.71
N HIS A 99 -4.57 -12.29 8.84
CA HIS A 99 -3.93 -11.11 8.28
C HIS A 99 -4.84 -9.88 8.40
N CYS A 100 -4.20 -8.73 8.57
CA CYS A 100 -4.80 -7.41 8.48
C CYS A 100 -4.50 -6.82 7.10
N LEU A 101 -5.51 -6.26 6.47
CA LEU A 101 -5.38 -5.42 5.30
C LEU A 101 -5.11 -3.98 5.76
N VAL A 102 -3.95 -3.44 5.39
CA VAL A 102 -3.58 -2.05 5.69
C VAL A 102 -3.68 -1.23 4.42
N GLY A 103 -4.59 -0.25 4.43
CA GLY A 103 -4.76 0.70 3.34
C GLY A 103 -3.74 1.83 3.41
N LEU A 104 -3.11 2.14 2.29
CA LEU A 104 -2.06 3.14 2.11
C LEU A 104 -2.52 4.21 1.11
N SER A 105 -2.20 5.46 1.39
CA SER A 105 -2.37 6.58 0.47
C SER A 105 -1.08 7.37 0.37
N ILE A 106 -0.48 7.40 -0.82
CA ILE A 106 0.67 8.26 -1.09
C ILE A 106 0.20 9.71 -1.05
N LEU A 107 0.81 10.50 -0.17
CA LEU A 107 0.64 11.94 -0.14
C LEU A 107 1.61 12.48 -1.19
N GLY A 108 1.09 12.85 -2.35
CA GLY A 108 1.91 13.34 -3.46
C GLY A 108 2.80 14.49 -2.99
N ASN A 109 4.07 14.45 -3.38
CA ASN A 109 4.82 15.70 -3.45
C ASN A 109 4.13 16.49 -4.56
N GLU A 110 3.40 17.55 -4.19
CA GLU A 110 3.16 18.64 -5.12
C GLU A 110 4.55 19.17 -5.51
N GLU A 111 5.16 18.56 -6.53
CA GLU A 111 6.17 19.27 -7.29
C GLU A 111 5.48 20.52 -7.82
N SER A 112 5.89 21.64 -7.24
CA SER A 112 5.62 23.01 -7.64
C SER A 112 5.29 23.11 -9.13
N ASN A 113 4.04 23.36 -9.47
CA ASN A 113 3.76 24.14 -10.68
C ASN A 113 4.14 25.59 -10.35
N PRO A 114 5.25 26.14 -10.86
CA PRO A 114 5.39 27.59 -10.82
C PRO A 114 4.28 28.23 -11.67
N PRO A 115 3.78 29.42 -11.28
CA PRO A 115 2.79 30.16 -12.04
C PRO A 115 3.27 30.59 -13.43
#